data_AF-R7WDE4-F1
#
_entry.id   AF-R7WDE4-F1
#
_cell.length_a   1.000
_cell.length_b   1.000
_cell.length_c   1.000
_cell.angle_alpha   90.00
_cell.angle_beta   90.00
_cell.angle_gamma   90.00
#
_symmetry.space_group_name_H-M   'P 1'
#
loop_
_entity.id
_entity.type
_entity.pdbx_description
1 polymer ?
#
loop_
_entity_poly.entity_id
_entity_poly.type
_entity_poly.pdbx_seq_one_letter_code
_entity_poly.pdbx_strand_id
1 'polypeptide(L)'
;MEGPRVLQRVLFCRLLCSQRYSLASSGVRAEVVEAFDINDVANDVYEHNFGHRPCQGNIQTLTAGDLDKYKAHAWLLSPPCQPYTRQGLQKHSADARAFSFIKILNLMQNMSFPPQMLFVENVVGFEVSDTHDQLLAVLSTLSFNTQEFILSPLQFGVPYSRPRYFCLAKQESMCFPNPSVNDKLLRTPTCLTLNTTRTQNSYDQNEDDLEVVCNPIRNFLEAQSIGDKESSAIISDCKYSYYRYVKGTGSVLVTSKSLKPVPKENLEMSSLSELGLRFFTPREVANLHSFPPSFRFPDQISLRQQYAMLGNSLSIAVVAPLLCYLFAET
;
A
#
# COMPACT_ATOMS: atom_id res chain seq x y z
N MET A 1 -18.41 19.10 -21.12
CA MET A 1 -17.16 19.87 -20.88
C MET A 1 -16.87 19.75 -19.40
N GLU A 2 -15.97 18.84 -19.00
CA GLU A 2 -15.48 18.81 -17.61
C GLU A 2 -14.69 20.10 -17.38
N GLY A 3 -15.02 20.85 -16.32
CA GLY A 3 -14.23 22.01 -15.90
C GLY A 3 -12.78 21.63 -15.61
N PRO A 4 -11.86 22.61 -15.49
CA PRO A 4 -10.48 22.30 -15.16
C PRO A 4 -10.40 21.66 -13.77
N ARG A 5 -10.11 20.35 -13.72
CA ARG A 5 -9.87 19.59 -12.48
C ARG A 5 -8.85 20.33 -11.60
N VAL A 6 -9.15 20.51 -10.31
CA VAL A 6 -8.30 21.26 -9.37
C VAL A 6 -6.94 20.56 -9.21
N LEU A 7 -5.84 21.32 -9.23
CA LEU A 7 -4.50 20.79 -8.94
C LEU A 7 -4.37 20.53 -7.44
N GLN A 8 -4.18 19.26 -7.07
CA GLN A 8 -4.06 18.87 -5.67
C GLN A 8 -2.61 18.92 -5.21
N ARG A 9 -2.31 19.67 -4.14
CA ARG A 9 -0.99 19.71 -3.50
C ARG A 9 -0.89 18.59 -2.48
N VAL A 10 0.08 17.69 -2.65
CA VAL A 10 0.15 16.43 -1.90
C VAL A 10 1.48 16.29 -1.18
N LEU A 11 1.40 15.92 0.10
CA LEU A 11 2.55 15.64 0.96
C LEU A 11 2.62 14.15 1.29
N PHE A 12 3.81 13.56 1.22
CA PHE A 12 4.03 12.14 1.54
C PHE A 12 4.86 11.94 2.80
N CYS A 13 4.45 10.99 3.64
CA CYS A 13 5.25 10.48 4.76
C CYS A 13 5.41 8.96 4.64
N ARG A 14 6.65 8.53 4.33
CA ARG A 14 7.08 7.13 4.11
C ARG A 14 6.44 6.38 2.93
N LEU A 15 7.12 5.32 2.47
CA LEU A 15 6.74 4.43 1.35
C LEU A 15 6.60 5.16 0.00
N LEU A 16 7.59 5.99 -0.25
CA LEU A 16 7.52 7.11 -1.18
C LEU A 16 7.35 6.70 -2.65
N CYS A 17 8.06 5.67 -3.13
CA CYS A 17 7.99 5.29 -4.54
C CYS A 17 6.62 4.71 -4.89
N SER A 18 6.11 3.75 -4.11
CA SER A 18 4.80 3.15 -4.38
C SER A 18 3.67 4.16 -4.31
N GLN A 19 3.66 5.07 -3.33
CA GLN A 19 2.62 6.09 -3.22
C GLN A 19 2.69 7.08 -4.39
N ARG A 20 3.88 7.55 -4.78
CA ARG A 20 4.03 8.46 -5.92
C ARG A 20 3.60 7.84 -7.24
N TYR A 21 3.98 6.59 -7.49
CA TYR A 21 3.48 5.87 -8.66
C TYR A 21 1.98 5.61 -8.59
N SER A 22 1.42 5.32 -7.40
CA SER A 22 -0.02 5.16 -7.24
C SER A 22 -0.80 6.43 -7.53
N LEU A 23 -0.28 7.58 -7.10
CA LEU A 23 -0.86 8.89 -7.41
C LEU A 23 -0.77 9.21 -8.91
N ALA A 24 0.33 8.85 -9.57
CA ALA A 24 0.44 8.99 -11.03
C ALA A 24 -0.54 8.06 -11.76
N SER A 25 -0.64 6.80 -11.33
CA SER A 25 -1.51 5.78 -11.92
C SER A 25 -3.00 6.02 -11.65
N SER A 26 -3.37 6.77 -10.61
CA SER A 26 -4.76 7.11 -10.32
C SER A 26 -5.36 8.13 -11.30
N GLY A 27 -4.51 8.82 -12.08
CA GLY A 27 -4.95 9.87 -13.01
C GLY A 27 -5.38 11.17 -12.32
N VAL A 28 -5.15 11.30 -11.01
CA VAL A 28 -5.42 12.52 -10.25
C VAL A 28 -4.43 13.60 -10.67
N ARG A 29 -4.94 14.81 -10.95
CA ARG A 29 -4.09 15.97 -11.22
C ARG A 29 -3.51 16.49 -9.92
N ALA A 30 -2.32 16.01 -9.57
CA ALA A 30 -1.66 16.36 -8.32
C ALA A 30 -0.20 16.79 -8.51
N GLU A 31 0.23 17.72 -7.67
CA GLU A 31 1.61 18.14 -7.46
C GLU A 31 2.09 17.59 -6.12
N VAL A 32 3.17 16.81 -6.13
CA VAL A 32 3.82 16.38 -4.89
C VAL A 32 4.69 17.53 -4.41
N VAL A 33 4.28 18.20 -3.33
CA VAL A 33 4.95 19.39 -2.81
C VAL A 33 6.14 19.05 -1.91
N GLU A 34 6.08 17.91 -1.21
CA GLU A 34 7.21 17.37 -0.46
C GLU A 34 6.99 15.89 -0.09
N ALA A 35 8.08 15.18 0.17
CA ALA A 35 8.15 13.83 0.70
C ALA A 35 9.10 13.76 1.90
N PHE A 36 8.74 12.97 2.92
CA PHE A 36 9.57 12.76 4.12
C PHE A 36 9.84 11.27 4.35
N ASP A 37 11.12 10.91 4.51
CA ASP A 37 11.53 9.61 5.03
C ASP A 37 12.90 9.71 5.71
N ILE A 38 13.07 8.95 6.80
CA ILE A 38 14.33 8.89 7.56
C ILE A 38 15.34 7.93 6.91
N ASN A 39 14.87 7.02 6.06
CA ASN A 39 15.70 5.99 5.45
C ASN A 39 16.41 6.53 4.20
N ASP A 40 17.70 6.79 4.36
CA ASP A 40 18.60 7.27 3.29
C ASP A 40 18.55 6.41 2.03
N VAL A 41 18.51 5.08 2.17
CA VAL A 41 18.42 4.15 1.03
C VAL A 41 17.09 4.29 0.29
N ALA A 42 15.98 4.52 1.02
CA ALA A 42 14.68 4.77 0.39
C ALA A 42 14.68 6.12 -0.34
N ASN A 43 15.37 7.13 0.20
CA ASN A 43 15.52 8.44 -0.41
C ASN A 43 16.35 8.36 -1.71
N ASP A 44 17.44 7.59 -1.72
CA ASP A 44 18.26 7.37 -2.93
C ASP A 44 17.45 6.76 -4.07
N VAL A 45 16.64 5.74 -3.77
CA VAL A 45 15.77 5.11 -4.78
C VAL A 45 14.71 6.09 -5.26
N TYR A 46 14.11 6.86 -4.35
CA TYR A 46 13.09 7.83 -4.73
C TYR A 46 13.67 8.93 -5.62
N GLU A 47 14.81 9.50 -5.23
CA GLU A 47 15.52 10.51 -6.02
C GLU A 47 15.88 9.99 -7.41
N HIS A 48 16.37 8.76 -7.52
CA HIS A 48 16.70 8.13 -8.80
C HIS A 48 15.48 8.02 -9.74
N ASN A 49 14.29 7.74 -9.20
CA ASN A 49 13.09 7.55 -10.02
C ASN A 49 12.34 8.84 -10.33
N PHE A 50 12.52 9.90 -9.52
CA PHE A 50 11.71 11.12 -9.62
C PHE A 50 12.50 12.43 -9.71
N GLY A 51 13.83 12.40 -9.59
CA GLY A 51 14.69 13.59 -9.59
C GLY A 51 14.50 14.52 -8.39
N HIS A 52 13.75 14.10 -7.37
CA HIS A 52 13.47 14.86 -6.15
C HIS A 52 13.94 14.05 -4.95
N ARG A 53 14.89 14.55 -4.16
CA ARG A 53 15.30 13.87 -2.93
C ARG A 53 14.31 14.24 -1.80
N PRO A 54 13.71 13.25 -1.12
CA PRO A 54 12.84 13.52 0.03
C PRO A 54 13.60 14.23 1.16
N CYS A 55 12.89 15.05 1.93
CA CYS A 55 13.39 15.62 3.17
C CYS A 55 13.77 14.52 4.16
N GLN A 56 15.07 14.33 4.35
CA GLN A 56 15.61 13.34 5.27
C GLN A 56 15.61 13.87 6.70
N GLY A 57 14.67 13.37 7.51
CA GLY A 57 14.55 13.82 8.89
C GLY A 57 13.55 13.01 9.71
N ASN A 58 13.65 13.13 11.02
CA ASN A 58 12.63 12.61 11.91
C ASN A 58 11.42 13.55 11.86
N ILE A 59 10.29 13.05 11.35
CA ILE A 59 9.03 13.81 11.26
C ILE A 59 8.57 14.38 12.62
N GLN A 60 9.06 13.87 13.75
CA GLN A 60 8.78 14.42 15.08
C GLN A 60 9.33 15.83 15.31
N THR A 61 10.34 16.26 14.54
CA THR A 61 10.94 17.60 14.66
C THR A 61 10.17 18.65 13.87
N LEU A 62 9.19 18.25 13.06
CA LEU A 62 8.39 19.19 12.27
C LEU A 62 7.44 19.98 13.19
N THR A 63 7.26 21.25 12.85
CA THR A 63 6.25 22.12 13.49
C THR A 63 5.06 22.33 12.55
N ALA A 64 3.94 22.84 13.09
CA ALA A 64 2.78 23.19 12.27
C ALA A 64 3.14 24.25 11.22
N GLY A 65 3.96 25.23 11.58
CA GLY A 65 4.45 26.27 10.67
C GLY A 65 5.36 25.73 9.56
N ASP A 66 6.12 24.66 9.80
CA ASP A 66 6.91 24.00 8.75
C ASP A 66 6.00 23.31 7.73
N LEU A 67 4.92 22.67 8.19
CA LEU A 67 3.96 22.00 7.33
C LEU A 67 3.06 22.99 6.56
N ASP A 68 2.67 24.10 7.20
CA ASP A 68 1.86 25.16 6.58
C ASP A 68 2.52 25.79 5.35
N LYS A 69 3.87 25.82 5.29
CA LYS A 69 4.64 26.33 4.13
C LYS A 69 4.27 25.61 2.83
N TYR A 70 3.97 24.32 2.92
CA TYR A 70 3.67 23.50 1.74
C TYR A 70 2.25 23.71 1.22
N LYS A 71 1.33 24.23 2.06
CA LYS A 71 -0.09 24.39 1.71
C LYS A 71 -0.66 23.14 1.05
N ALA A 72 -0.35 21.97 1.62
CA ALA A 72 -0.76 20.69 1.06
C ALA A 72 -2.24 20.46 1.33
N HIS A 73 -3.02 20.15 0.30
CA HIS A 73 -4.43 19.81 0.43
C HIS A 73 -4.63 18.38 0.95
N ALA A 74 -3.69 17.48 0.66
CA ALA A 74 -3.78 16.08 1.04
C ALA A 74 -2.46 15.53 1.59
N TRP A 75 -2.56 14.65 2.59
CA TRP A 75 -1.43 13.90 3.13
C TRP A 75 -1.62 12.39 2.88
N LEU A 76 -0.60 11.73 2.33
CA LEU A 76 -0.56 10.26 2.28
C LEU A 76 0.50 9.78 3.28
N LEU A 77 0.07 8.94 4.22
CA LEU A 77 0.83 8.54 5.39
C LEU A 77 0.92 7.01 5.44
N SER A 78 2.13 6.48 5.58
CA SER A 78 2.39 5.07 5.88
C SER A 78 3.26 4.94 7.14
N PRO A 79 2.69 5.18 8.34
CA PRO A 79 3.45 5.14 9.60
C PRO A 79 4.03 3.74 9.88
N PRO A 80 5.14 3.64 10.64
CA PRO A 80 5.71 2.35 11.03
C PRO A 80 4.72 1.49 11.83
N CYS A 81 4.64 0.20 11.51
CA CYS A 81 3.62 -0.70 12.05
C CYS A 81 4.05 -1.60 13.23
N GLN A 82 5.18 -1.33 13.89
CA GLN A 82 5.67 -2.20 14.97
C GLN A 82 5.47 -1.57 16.37
N PRO A 83 4.96 -2.33 17.37
CA PRO A 83 4.71 -3.77 17.37
C PRO A 83 3.21 -4.08 17.53
N TYR A 84 2.39 -3.90 16.48
CA TYR A 84 0.98 -4.36 16.52
C TYR A 84 0.88 -5.89 16.30
N THR A 85 1.74 -6.67 16.95
CA THR A 85 1.76 -8.15 16.86
C THR A 85 1.06 -8.80 18.04
N ARG A 86 0.13 -9.73 17.76
CA ARG A 86 -0.70 -10.51 18.73
C ARG A 86 0.05 -11.33 19.80
N GLN A 87 1.39 -11.36 19.83
CA GLN A 87 2.18 -12.23 20.73
C GLN A 87 3.23 -11.51 21.59
N GLY A 88 3.24 -10.18 21.65
CA GLY A 88 4.16 -9.41 22.49
C GLY A 88 3.41 -8.54 23.49
N LEU A 89 3.88 -8.52 24.75
CA LEU A 89 3.34 -7.75 25.88
C LEU A 89 2.68 -6.43 25.48
N GLN A 90 1.48 -6.21 26.03
CA GLN A 90 0.61 -5.03 25.92
C GLN A 90 1.27 -3.72 26.39
N LYS A 91 2.29 -3.24 25.66
CA LYS A 91 2.89 -1.90 25.80
C LYS A 91 2.57 -1.09 24.54
N HIS A 92 1.28 -0.85 24.32
CA HIS A 92 0.73 -0.46 23.00
C HIS A 92 0.91 1.03 22.64
N SER A 93 1.25 1.91 23.58
CA SER A 93 1.47 3.35 23.34
C SER A 93 2.87 3.89 23.70
N ALA A 94 3.78 3.03 24.20
CA ALA A 94 5.12 3.45 24.62
C ALA A 94 6.21 3.27 23.53
N ASP A 95 5.83 2.84 22.32
CA ASP A 95 6.78 2.67 21.23
C ASP A 95 7.06 4.02 20.56
N ALA A 96 8.33 4.44 20.56
CA ALA A 96 8.80 5.69 19.94
C ALA A 96 8.40 5.82 18.46
N ARG A 97 8.07 4.70 17.80
CA ARG A 97 7.64 4.66 16.39
C ARG A 97 6.19 5.13 16.20
N ALA A 98 5.26 4.73 17.07
CA ALA A 98 3.87 5.20 17.03
C ALA A 98 3.77 6.69 17.39
N PHE A 99 4.66 7.19 18.26
CA PHE A 99 4.73 8.59 18.66
C PHE A 99 4.90 9.55 17.47
N SER A 100 5.65 9.13 16.44
CA SER A 100 5.86 9.96 15.25
C SER A 100 4.55 10.25 14.49
N PHE A 101 3.67 9.26 14.42
CA PHE A 101 2.36 9.38 13.77
C PHE A 101 1.40 10.24 14.58
N ILE A 102 1.28 9.97 15.88
CA ILE A 102 0.44 10.76 16.80
C ILE A 102 0.89 12.23 16.84
N LYS A 103 2.20 12.48 16.81
CA LYS A 103 2.74 13.85 16.74
C LYS A 103 2.25 14.59 15.49
N ILE A 104 2.31 13.96 14.32
CA ILE A 104 1.80 14.55 13.07
C ILE A 104 0.30 14.85 13.17
N LEU A 105 -0.50 13.93 13.70
CA LEU A 105 -1.95 14.14 13.86
C LEU A 105 -2.25 15.31 14.79
N ASN A 106 -1.52 15.43 15.90
CA ASN A 106 -1.67 16.56 16.84
C ASN A 106 -1.20 17.90 16.23
N LEU A 107 -0.25 17.88 15.29
CA LEU A 107 0.15 19.11 14.59
C LEU A 107 -1.01 19.66 13.74
N MET A 108 -1.82 18.80 13.11
CA MET A 108 -2.95 19.23 12.28
C MET A 108 -3.94 20.12 13.02
N GLN A 109 -4.17 19.86 14.31
CA GLN A 109 -5.05 20.67 15.15
C GLN A 109 -4.54 22.10 15.38
N ASN A 110 -3.26 22.35 15.16
CA ASN A 110 -2.59 23.63 15.40
C ASN A 110 -2.12 24.29 14.10
N MET A 111 -2.47 23.74 12.94
CA MET A 111 -2.10 24.28 11.64
C MET A 111 -3.03 25.41 11.21
N SER A 112 -2.48 26.39 10.48
CA SER A 112 -3.27 27.44 9.84
C SER A 112 -3.92 26.95 8.54
N PHE A 113 -3.26 26.01 7.86
CA PHE A 113 -3.72 25.39 6.62
C PHE A 113 -3.68 23.85 6.75
N PRO A 114 -4.53 23.25 7.60
CA PRO A 114 -4.58 21.80 7.73
C PRO A 114 -4.98 21.15 6.40
N PRO A 115 -4.53 19.91 6.14
CA PRO A 115 -4.97 19.18 4.96
C PRO A 115 -6.49 18.96 5.01
N GLN A 116 -7.12 18.83 3.85
CA GLN A 116 -8.55 18.53 3.69
C GLN A 116 -8.80 17.04 3.41
N MET A 117 -7.74 16.30 3.08
CA MET A 117 -7.77 14.89 2.73
C MET A 117 -6.61 14.15 3.39
N LEU A 118 -6.88 12.95 3.92
CA LEU A 118 -5.85 12.04 4.39
C LEU A 118 -6.05 10.67 3.78
N PHE A 119 -4.93 10.04 3.48
CA PHE A 119 -4.84 8.63 3.15
C PHE A 119 -3.83 8.00 4.11
N VAL A 120 -4.28 7.04 4.90
CA VAL A 120 -3.41 6.31 5.83
C VAL A 120 -3.38 4.85 5.40
N GLU A 121 -2.19 4.29 5.25
CA GLU A 121 -2.00 2.85 5.06
C GLU A 121 -1.30 2.25 6.28
N ASN A 122 -1.72 1.04 6.66
CA ASN A 122 -1.09 0.27 7.71
C ASN A 122 -1.29 -1.24 7.54
N VAL A 123 -0.72 -2.04 8.45
CA VAL A 123 -0.95 -3.49 8.49
C VAL A 123 -2.31 -3.84 9.09
N VAL A 124 -2.81 -5.03 8.74
CA VAL A 124 -3.96 -5.63 9.43
C VAL A 124 -3.63 -5.84 10.91
N GLY A 125 -4.58 -5.49 11.78
CA GLY A 125 -4.41 -5.39 13.22
C GLY A 125 -4.23 -3.95 13.70
N PHE A 126 -4.00 -2.98 12.80
CA PHE A 126 -3.99 -1.57 13.15
C PHE A 126 -5.40 -1.09 13.54
N GLU A 127 -6.44 -1.59 12.89
CA GLU A 127 -7.86 -1.23 13.12
C GLU A 127 -8.41 -1.59 14.51
N VAL A 128 -7.61 -2.29 15.32
CA VAL A 128 -7.93 -2.64 16.71
C VAL A 128 -6.89 -2.10 17.69
N SER A 129 -6.08 -1.12 17.25
CA SER A 129 -5.01 -0.53 18.06
C SER A 129 -5.44 0.79 18.70
N ASP A 130 -4.81 1.13 19.82
CA ASP A 130 -4.97 2.43 20.49
C ASP A 130 -4.54 3.63 19.62
N THR A 131 -3.63 3.39 18.67
CA THR A 131 -3.15 4.40 17.72
C THR A 131 -4.20 4.69 16.67
N HIS A 132 -5.00 3.69 16.30
CA HIS A 132 -6.15 3.85 15.42
C HIS A 132 -7.28 4.60 16.12
N ASP A 133 -7.59 4.28 17.37
CA ASP A 133 -8.56 5.03 18.17
C ASP A 133 -8.20 6.53 18.23
N GLN A 134 -6.91 6.83 18.45
CA GLN A 134 -6.40 8.21 18.43
C GLN A 134 -6.53 8.87 17.05
N LEU A 135 -6.26 8.14 15.97
CA LEU A 135 -6.45 8.64 14.61
C LEU A 135 -7.91 9.07 14.39
N LEU A 136 -8.87 8.19 14.68
CA LEU A 136 -10.28 8.49 14.49
C LEU A 136 -10.76 9.63 15.40
N ALA A 137 -10.27 9.70 16.65
CA ALA A 137 -10.60 10.80 17.56
C ALA A 137 -10.13 12.17 17.04
N VAL A 138 -8.90 12.25 16.49
CA VAL A 138 -8.38 13.49 15.90
C VAL A 138 -9.15 13.87 14.63
N LEU A 139 -9.41 12.91 13.75
CA LEU A 139 -10.17 13.14 12.52
C LEU A 139 -11.60 13.60 12.81
N SER A 140 -12.27 13.00 13.80
CA SER A 140 -13.60 13.43 14.25
C SER A 140 -13.58 14.86 14.81
N THR A 141 -12.59 15.20 15.63
CA THR A 141 -12.41 16.57 16.17
C THR A 141 -12.23 17.61 15.07
N LEU A 142 -11.60 17.22 13.95
CA LEU A 142 -11.36 18.09 12.79
C LEU A 142 -12.47 17.99 11.73
N SER A 143 -13.61 17.39 12.06
CA SER A 143 -14.77 17.23 11.17
C SER A 143 -14.42 16.54 9.85
N PHE A 144 -13.75 15.39 9.93
CA PHE A 144 -13.55 14.49 8.78
C PHE A 144 -14.57 13.37 8.75
N ASN A 145 -15.08 13.08 7.57
CA ASN A 145 -15.71 11.80 7.26
C ASN A 145 -14.62 10.76 6.98
N THR A 146 -14.81 9.53 7.45
CA THR A 146 -13.84 8.44 7.24
C THR A 146 -14.44 7.26 6.49
N GLN A 147 -13.64 6.56 5.68
CA GLN A 147 -13.97 5.27 5.09
C GLN A 147 -12.75 4.37 5.21
N GLU A 148 -12.93 3.21 5.85
CA GLU A 148 -11.84 2.31 6.17
C GLU A 148 -11.92 1.03 5.34
N PHE A 149 -10.77 0.44 5.07
CA PHE A 149 -10.67 -0.72 4.20
C PHE A 149 -9.62 -1.71 4.70
N ILE A 150 -9.89 -3.02 4.56
CA ILE A 150 -8.86 -4.05 4.55
C ILE A 150 -8.89 -4.72 3.18
N LEU A 151 -7.89 -4.43 2.36
CA LEU A 151 -7.84 -4.86 0.96
C LEU A 151 -6.55 -5.58 0.62
N SER A 152 -6.63 -6.50 -0.32
CA SER A 152 -5.52 -7.32 -0.81
C SER A 152 -5.42 -7.23 -2.34
N PRO A 153 -4.20 -7.26 -2.93
CA PRO A 153 -4.00 -7.21 -4.37
C PRO A 153 -4.77 -8.29 -5.17
N LEU A 154 -5.09 -9.42 -4.53
CA LEU A 154 -5.98 -10.45 -5.08
C LEU A 154 -7.27 -9.83 -5.64
N GLN A 155 -7.91 -8.95 -4.87
CA GLN A 155 -9.20 -8.32 -5.21
C GLN A 155 -9.10 -7.35 -6.40
N PHE A 156 -7.88 -7.04 -6.83
CA PHE A 156 -7.56 -6.16 -7.95
C PHE A 156 -6.92 -6.92 -9.12
N GLY A 157 -7.08 -8.24 -9.14
CA GLY A 157 -6.63 -9.10 -10.23
C GLY A 157 -5.11 -9.38 -10.21
N VAL A 158 -4.43 -9.13 -9.09
CA VAL A 158 -3.00 -9.41 -8.94
C VAL A 158 -2.80 -10.69 -8.12
N PRO A 159 -2.07 -11.70 -8.61
CA PRO A 159 -2.02 -13.04 -8.04
C PRO A 159 -1.11 -13.15 -6.81
N TYR A 160 -1.27 -12.27 -5.81
CA TYR A 160 -0.63 -12.43 -4.51
C TYR A 160 -1.44 -11.81 -3.37
N SER A 161 -1.41 -12.48 -2.21
CA SER A 161 -2.08 -11.97 -1.01
C SER A 161 -1.16 -11.05 -0.21
N ARG A 162 -1.64 -9.84 0.06
CA ARG A 162 -1.01 -8.85 0.94
C ARG A 162 -2.09 -7.93 1.51
N PRO A 163 -2.93 -8.42 2.45
CA PRO A 163 -3.95 -7.59 3.04
C PRO A 163 -3.30 -6.43 3.81
N ARG A 164 -3.84 -5.23 3.61
CA ARG A 164 -3.44 -4.00 4.29
C ARG A 164 -4.67 -3.22 4.71
N TYR A 165 -4.53 -2.52 5.83
CA TYR A 165 -5.49 -1.56 6.31
C TYR A 165 -5.30 -0.24 5.57
N PHE A 166 -6.40 0.43 5.23
CA PHE A 166 -6.42 1.76 4.67
C PHE A 166 -7.50 2.60 5.36
N CYS A 167 -7.20 3.87 5.65
CA CYS A 167 -8.17 4.87 6.07
C CYS A 167 -8.14 6.02 5.08
N LEU A 168 -9.29 6.30 4.48
CA LEU A 168 -9.51 7.47 3.64
C LEU A 168 -10.31 8.45 4.49
N ALA A 169 -9.78 9.66 4.67
CA ALA A 169 -10.47 10.72 5.40
C ALA A 169 -10.62 11.95 4.50
N LYS A 170 -11.81 12.53 4.49
CA LYS A 170 -12.12 13.75 3.73
C LYS A 170 -12.86 14.72 4.64
N GLN A 171 -12.50 16.00 4.60
CA GLN A 171 -13.20 17.03 5.39
C GLN A 171 -14.69 16.97 5.10
N GLU A 172 -15.56 17.15 6.10
CA GLU A 172 -17.02 17.00 5.96
C GLU A 172 -17.63 17.88 4.86
N SER A 173 -17.03 19.05 4.61
CA SER A 173 -17.37 19.94 3.50
C SER A 173 -17.15 19.33 2.11
N MET A 174 -16.43 18.20 2.03
CA MET A 174 -16.11 17.46 0.83
C MET A 174 -16.73 16.06 0.92
N CYS A 175 -17.64 15.74 0.00
CA CYS A 175 -18.30 14.43 0.01
C CYS A 175 -17.43 13.34 -0.64
N PHE A 176 -17.52 12.12 -0.10
CA PHE A 176 -17.10 10.92 -0.81
C PHE A 176 -18.13 10.57 -1.90
N PRO A 177 -17.73 9.90 -3.00
CA PRO A 177 -18.65 9.40 -4.01
C PRO A 177 -19.74 8.48 -3.46
N ASN A 178 -19.45 7.72 -2.40
CA ASN A 178 -20.43 6.89 -1.71
C ASN A 178 -20.47 7.20 -0.21
N PRO A 179 -21.26 8.20 0.24
CA PRO A 179 -21.35 8.55 1.66
C PRO A 179 -22.01 7.47 2.53
N SER A 180 -22.74 6.51 1.94
CA SER A 180 -23.47 5.46 2.70
C SER A 180 -22.55 4.48 3.43
N VAL A 181 -21.26 4.50 3.09
CA VAL A 181 -20.21 3.68 3.72
C VAL A 181 -19.26 4.50 4.61
N ASN A 182 -19.62 5.75 4.93
CA ASN A 182 -18.89 6.52 5.94
C ASN A 182 -18.89 5.77 7.28
N ASP A 183 -17.78 5.87 7.99
CA ASP A 183 -17.49 5.31 9.31
C ASP A 183 -17.65 3.77 9.36
N LYS A 184 -17.39 3.12 8.21
CA LYS A 184 -17.39 1.67 8.07
C LYS A 184 -16.02 1.16 7.63
N LEU A 185 -15.70 -0.03 8.12
CA LEU A 185 -14.57 -0.84 7.66
C LEU A 185 -15.05 -1.86 6.63
N LEU A 186 -14.66 -1.66 5.37
CA LEU A 186 -15.01 -2.54 4.26
C LEU A 186 -13.89 -3.54 3.97
N ARG A 187 -14.26 -4.77 3.62
CA ARG A 187 -13.30 -5.81 3.19
C ARG A 187 -13.32 -6.03 1.70
N THR A 188 -14.16 -5.31 0.96
CA THR A 188 -14.32 -5.43 -0.49
C THR A 188 -14.15 -4.07 -1.17
N PRO A 189 -13.60 -4.01 -2.40
CA PRO A 189 -13.41 -2.74 -3.12
C PRO A 189 -14.67 -2.25 -3.84
N THR A 190 -15.85 -2.80 -3.53
CA THR A 190 -17.09 -2.64 -4.30
C THR A 190 -17.52 -1.18 -4.44
N CYS A 191 -17.36 -0.38 -3.38
CA CYS A 191 -17.72 1.04 -3.38
C CYS A 191 -16.78 1.93 -4.23
N LEU A 192 -15.61 1.42 -4.65
CA LEU A 192 -14.66 2.17 -5.48
C LEU A 192 -15.09 2.24 -6.95
N THR A 193 -16.10 1.46 -7.37
CA THR A 193 -16.61 1.48 -8.73
C THR A 193 -17.48 2.71 -8.98
N LEU A 194 -16.87 3.77 -9.49
CA LEU A 194 -17.53 5.06 -9.77
C LEU A 194 -18.62 5.01 -10.86
N ASN A 195 -18.83 3.87 -11.55
CA ASN A 195 -19.73 3.75 -12.70
C ASN A 195 -20.45 2.38 -12.80
N THR A 196 -21.22 1.98 -11.78
CA THR A 196 -22.26 0.96 -12.03
C THR A 196 -23.59 1.40 -11.45
N THR A 197 -24.51 1.80 -12.31
CA THR A 197 -25.94 1.69 -12.07
C THR A 197 -26.27 0.20 -11.89
N ARG A 198 -26.02 -0.33 -10.69
CA ARG A 198 -26.62 -1.58 -10.25
C ARG A 198 -27.78 -1.19 -9.36
N THR A 199 -28.96 -1.34 -9.97
CA THR A 199 -30.26 -1.47 -9.32
C THR A 199 -30.11 -2.06 -7.92
N GLN A 200 -30.68 -1.37 -6.93
CA GLN A 200 -30.96 -1.90 -5.60
C GLN A 200 -31.44 -3.34 -5.73
N ASN A 201 -30.62 -4.31 -5.32
CA ASN A 201 -31.06 -5.65 -4.99
C ASN A 201 -30.02 -6.25 -4.02
N SER A 202 -30.49 -6.47 -2.79
CA SER A 202 -29.96 -7.33 -1.72
C SER A 202 -28.51 -7.11 -1.25
N TYR A 203 -28.37 -6.38 -0.13
CA TYR A 203 -27.23 -6.41 0.78
C TYR A 203 -27.19 -7.73 1.60
N ASP A 204 -27.28 -8.88 0.93
CA ASP A 204 -27.36 -10.20 1.59
C ASP A 204 -26.65 -11.30 0.77
N GLN A 205 -25.49 -10.99 0.20
CA GLN A 205 -24.56 -12.03 -0.28
C GLN A 205 -23.31 -11.97 0.58
N ASN A 206 -22.92 -13.11 1.17
CA ASN A 206 -21.71 -13.24 1.98
C ASN A 206 -20.52 -12.67 1.20
N GLU A 207 -19.85 -11.64 1.77
CA GLU A 207 -18.70 -10.96 1.14
C GLU A 207 -17.52 -11.91 0.81
N ASP A 208 -17.51 -13.11 1.39
CA ASP A 208 -16.46 -14.12 1.23
C ASP A 208 -16.54 -14.93 -0.09
N ASP A 209 -17.63 -14.85 -0.85
CA ASP A 209 -17.86 -15.69 -2.06
C ASP A 209 -17.60 -14.97 -3.40
N LEU A 210 -17.00 -13.78 -3.39
CA LEU A 210 -16.58 -13.14 -4.65
C LEU A 210 -15.44 -13.95 -5.27
N GLU A 211 -15.73 -14.64 -6.38
CA GLU A 211 -14.73 -15.38 -7.16
C GLU A 211 -13.65 -14.42 -7.68
N VAL A 212 -12.52 -14.40 -6.99
CA VAL A 212 -11.42 -13.49 -7.29
C VAL A 212 -10.67 -13.95 -8.54
N VAL A 213 -10.99 -13.33 -9.68
CA VAL A 213 -10.28 -13.61 -10.94
C VAL A 213 -8.97 -12.82 -10.99
N CYS A 214 -7.85 -13.53 -10.87
CA CYS A 214 -6.51 -12.95 -10.99
C CYS A 214 -5.92 -13.14 -12.39
N ASN A 215 -5.08 -12.19 -12.81
CA ASN A 215 -4.23 -12.37 -13.97
C ASN A 215 -3.24 -13.53 -13.73
N PRO A 216 -2.93 -14.32 -14.78
CA PRO A 216 -1.93 -15.38 -14.68
C PRO A 216 -0.59 -14.88 -14.18
N ILE A 217 0.07 -15.61 -13.27
CA ILE A 217 1.36 -15.20 -12.68
C ILE A 217 2.45 -14.93 -13.73
N ARG A 218 2.43 -15.67 -14.84
CA ARG A 218 3.35 -15.46 -15.97
C ARG A 218 3.37 -14.02 -16.51
N ASN A 219 2.28 -13.27 -16.34
CA ASN A 219 2.20 -11.87 -16.77
C ASN A 219 3.07 -10.93 -15.93
N PHE A 220 3.54 -11.38 -14.76
CA PHE A 220 4.35 -10.61 -13.82
C PHE A 220 5.82 -11.09 -13.78
N LEU A 221 6.13 -12.20 -14.44
CA LEU A 221 7.48 -12.76 -14.53
C LEU A 221 8.33 -11.98 -15.56
N GLU A 222 9.64 -11.98 -15.37
CA GLU A 222 10.54 -11.49 -16.42
C GLU A 222 10.56 -12.50 -17.56
N ALA A 223 10.62 -12.00 -18.80
CA ALA A 223 10.73 -12.87 -19.96
C ALA A 223 12.07 -13.64 -19.89
N GLN A 224 12.03 -14.89 -19.44
CA GLN A 224 13.16 -15.77 -19.59
C GLN A 224 13.24 -16.23 -21.05
N SER A 225 14.46 -16.25 -21.58
CA SER A 225 14.79 -16.74 -22.91
C SER A 225 14.15 -18.12 -23.18
N ILE A 226 13.21 -18.14 -24.12
CA ILE A 226 12.73 -19.29 -24.92
C ILE A 226 12.30 -20.53 -24.12
N GLY A 227 10.99 -20.69 -23.91
CA GLY A 227 10.35 -22.02 -23.84
C GLY A 227 9.48 -22.36 -22.63
N ASP A 228 9.07 -21.40 -21.81
CA ASP A 228 8.26 -21.66 -20.60
C ASP A 228 6.77 -21.41 -20.87
N LYS A 229 6.05 -22.47 -21.25
CA LYS A 229 4.60 -22.41 -21.49
C LYS A 229 3.74 -22.66 -20.26
N GLU A 230 4.25 -23.19 -19.15
CA GLU A 230 3.46 -23.41 -17.92
C GLU A 230 4.32 -23.30 -16.67
N SER A 231 4.45 -22.09 -16.12
CA SER A 231 5.00 -21.89 -14.77
C SER A 231 3.84 -21.74 -13.78
N SER A 232 3.76 -22.63 -12.80
CA SER A 232 2.82 -22.54 -11.68
C SER A 232 3.56 -21.98 -10.46
N ALA A 233 3.04 -20.91 -9.88
CA ALA A 233 3.58 -20.30 -8.66
C ALA A 233 2.53 -20.36 -7.56
N ILE A 234 2.91 -20.85 -6.37
CA ILE A 234 2.11 -20.73 -5.16
C ILE A 234 2.59 -19.47 -4.44
N ILE A 235 1.88 -18.34 -4.49
CA ILE A 235 2.33 -17.08 -3.88
C ILE A 235 1.63 -16.80 -2.56
N SER A 236 2.42 -16.58 -1.50
CA SER A 236 2.00 -16.01 -0.23
C SER A 236 3.00 -14.94 0.22
N ASP A 237 2.49 -13.76 0.57
CA ASP A 237 3.06 -12.66 1.36
C ASP A 237 4.59 -12.42 1.30
N CYS A 238 5.06 -11.49 0.45
CA CYS A 238 6.45 -11.00 0.47
C CYS A 238 6.68 -10.11 1.71
N LYS A 239 7.38 -10.61 2.73
CA LYS A 239 7.75 -9.84 3.93
C LYS A 239 9.19 -9.32 3.85
N TYR A 240 9.50 -8.35 4.70
CA TYR A 240 10.80 -7.67 4.83
C TYR A 240 12.04 -8.59 4.93
N SER A 241 11.83 -9.87 5.27
CA SER A 241 12.88 -10.88 5.44
C SER A 241 12.92 -11.92 4.32
N TYR A 242 12.32 -11.64 3.16
CA TYR A 242 12.47 -12.45 1.95
C TYR A 242 13.97 -12.69 1.68
N TYR A 243 14.35 -13.94 1.38
CA TYR A 243 15.74 -14.44 1.29
C TYR A 243 16.46 -14.76 2.61
N ARG A 244 15.94 -14.38 3.80
CA ARG A 244 16.61 -14.61 5.11
C ARG A 244 16.02 -15.75 5.94
N TYR A 245 14.73 -16.03 5.81
CA TYR A 245 14.06 -17.15 6.48
C TYR A 245 13.13 -17.86 5.48
N VAL A 246 12.99 -19.18 5.60
CA VAL A 246 12.16 -20.01 4.69
C VAL A 246 10.66 -19.93 5.05
N LYS A 247 10.33 -19.73 6.34
CA LYS A 247 8.93 -19.72 6.80
C LYS A 247 8.37 -18.29 6.85
N GLY A 248 7.30 -18.04 6.08
CA GLY A 248 6.47 -16.84 6.20
C GLY A 248 7.08 -15.55 5.67
N THR A 249 8.07 -15.61 4.77
CA THR A 249 8.76 -14.43 4.21
C THR A 249 8.39 -14.13 2.77
N GLY A 250 7.75 -15.07 2.09
CA GLY A 250 7.38 -15.00 0.69
C GLY A 250 7.42 -16.38 0.06
N SER A 251 6.85 -16.49 -1.13
CA SER A 251 6.87 -17.73 -1.90
C SER A 251 8.05 -17.84 -2.85
N VAL A 252 8.33 -19.06 -3.30
CA VAL A 252 9.30 -19.39 -4.35
C VAL A 252 8.59 -19.82 -5.63
N LEU A 253 9.21 -19.58 -6.78
CA LEU A 253 8.74 -20.00 -8.09
C LEU A 253 9.28 -21.39 -8.44
N VAL A 254 8.42 -22.25 -8.98
CA VAL A 254 8.79 -23.53 -9.58
C VAL A 254 9.03 -23.31 -11.07
N THR A 255 10.20 -23.70 -11.59
CA THR A 255 10.53 -23.51 -13.02
C THR A 255 10.69 -24.83 -13.79
N SER A 256 10.52 -25.98 -13.14
CA SER A 256 10.64 -27.28 -13.81
C SER A 256 9.42 -27.59 -14.69
N LYS A 257 9.68 -28.07 -15.91
CA LYS A 257 8.66 -28.35 -16.95
C LYS A 257 7.90 -29.67 -16.76
N SER A 258 8.30 -30.49 -15.79
CA SER A 258 7.96 -31.93 -15.76
C SER A 258 7.01 -32.34 -14.64
N LEU A 259 6.25 -31.43 -14.05
CA LEU A 259 5.42 -31.75 -12.87
C LEU A 259 3.95 -31.87 -13.21
N LYS A 260 3.43 -33.10 -13.03
CA LYS A 260 2.02 -33.29 -12.68
C LYS A 260 1.77 -32.60 -11.32
N PRO A 261 0.61 -31.99 -11.07
CA PRO A 261 0.31 -31.40 -9.76
C PRO A 261 0.45 -32.46 -8.66
N VAL A 262 1.48 -32.35 -7.82
CA VAL A 262 1.66 -33.24 -6.66
C VAL A 262 0.98 -32.57 -5.46
N PRO A 263 -0.01 -33.22 -4.81
CA PRO A 263 -0.61 -32.71 -3.58
C PRO A 263 0.46 -32.45 -2.52
N LYS A 264 0.30 -31.38 -1.72
CA LYS A 264 1.27 -30.97 -0.68
C LYS A 264 1.64 -32.10 0.29
N GLU A 265 0.75 -33.07 0.45
CA GLU A 265 0.85 -34.23 1.33
C GLU A 265 1.89 -35.27 0.87
N ASN A 266 2.30 -35.24 -0.41
CA ASN A 266 3.17 -36.25 -1.03
C ASN A 266 4.54 -35.71 -1.50
N LEU A 267 4.95 -34.52 -1.05
CA LEU A 267 6.24 -33.92 -1.43
C LEU A 267 7.39 -34.45 -0.56
N GLU A 268 8.18 -35.38 -1.10
CA GLU A 268 9.45 -35.80 -0.50
C GLU A 268 10.56 -34.75 -0.74
N MET A 269 11.50 -34.63 0.21
CA MET A 269 12.55 -33.59 0.19
C MET A 269 13.56 -33.76 -0.95
N SER A 270 13.76 -35.00 -1.40
CA SER A 270 14.55 -35.39 -2.59
C SER A 270 13.99 -34.79 -3.88
N SER A 271 12.66 -34.74 -4.02
CA SER A 271 11.96 -34.22 -5.20
C SER A 271 12.06 -32.69 -5.36
N LEU A 272 12.38 -31.95 -4.30
CA LEU A 272 12.44 -30.48 -4.32
C LEU A 272 13.59 -29.93 -5.19
N SER A 273 14.69 -30.68 -5.29
CA SER A 273 15.84 -30.30 -6.12
C SER A 273 15.51 -30.35 -7.63
N GLU A 274 14.59 -31.22 -8.02
CA GLU A 274 14.12 -31.40 -9.42
C GLU A 274 13.09 -30.34 -9.85
N LEU A 275 12.54 -29.57 -8.89
CA LEU A 275 11.52 -28.54 -9.14
C LEU A 275 12.10 -27.24 -9.72
N GLY A 276 13.43 -27.07 -9.72
CA GLY A 276 14.07 -25.84 -10.19
C GLY A 276 13.59 -24.62 -9.40
N LEU A 277 13.56 -24.70 -8.07
CA LEU A 277 13.03 -23.61 -7.25
C LEU A 277 13.94 -22.37 -7.33
N ARG A 278 13.34 -21.21 -7.59
CA ARG A 278 14.02 -19.92 -7.46
C ARG A 278 13.15 -18.88 -6.74
N PHE A 279 13.80 -17.89 -6.15
CA PHE A 279 13.09 -16.70 -5.66
C PHE A 279 12.64 -15.84 -6.84
N PHE A 280 11.57 -15.06 -6.63
CA PHE A 280 11.20 -13.99 -7.56
C PHE A 280 12.31 -12.94 -7.56
N THR A 281 12.69 -12.43 -8.72
CA THR A 281 13.66 -11.33 -8.81
C THR A 281 13.06 -10.05 -8.22
N PRO A 282 13.86 -9.02 -7.87
CA PRO A 282 13.33 -7.74 -7.43
C PRO A 282 12.39 -7.12 -8.46
N ARG A 283 12.65 -7.33 -9.76
CA ARG A 283 11.81 -6.81 -10.83
C ARG A 283 10.46 -7.53 -10.89
N GLU A 284 10.43 -8.85 -10.72
CA GLU A 284 9.19 -9.63 -10.65
C GLU A 284 8.36 -9.28 -9.40
N VAL A 285 9.01 -9.09 -8.25
CA VAL A 285 8.32 -8.61 -7.04
C VAL A 285 7.75 -7.20 -7.27
N ALA A 286 8.52 -6.31 -7.91
CA ALA A 286 8.02 -4.98 -8.26
C ALA A 286 6.85 -5.04 -9.26
N ASN A 287 6.86 -5.97 -10.22
CA ASN A 287 5.72 -6.21 -11.12
C ASN A 287 4.47 -6.67 -10.36
N LEU A 288 4.62 -7.59 -9.39
CA LEU A 288 3.52 -7.99 -8.50
C LEU A 288 2.99 -6.79 -7.71
N HIS A 289 3.85 -5.91 -7.24
CA HIS A 289 3.44 -4.62 -6.65
C HIS A 289 2.91 -3.60 -7.67
N SER A 290 2.80 -3.97 -8.95
CA SER A 290 2.30 -3.16 -10.06
C SER A 290 3.13 -1.89 -10.32
N PHE A 291 4.43 -1.92 -10.02
CA PHE A 291 5.36 -0.86 -10.41
C PHE A 291 5.52 -0.80 -11.92
N PRO A 292 5.63 0.40 -12.51
CA PRO A 292 5.80 0.53 -13.94
C PRO A 292 7.14 -0.05 -14.41
N PRO A 293 7.26 -0.38 -15.72
CA PRO A 293 8.52 -0.83 -16.30
C PRO A 293 9.66 0.18 -16.16
N SER A 294 9.35 1.47 -16.01
CA SER A 294 10.34 2.54 -15.79
C SER A 294 10.96 2.54 -14.39
N PHE A 295 10.34 1.91 -13.39
CA PHE A 295 10.90 1.84 -12.04
C PHE A 295 12.22 1.06 -12.03
N ARG A 296 13.26 1.65 -11.44
CA ARG A 296 14.60 1.06 -11.33
C ARG A 296 15.22 1.34 -9.96
N PHE A 297 16.06 0.42 -9.51
CA PHE A 297 16.95 0.66 -8.38
C PHE A 297 18.26 1.27 -8.89
N PRO A 298 18.87 2.22 -8.16
CA PRO A 298 20.25 2.64 -8.42
C PRO A 298 21.23 1.47 -8.30
N ASP A 299 22.30 1.48 -9.08
CA ASP A 299 23.28 0.39 -9.16
C ASP A 299 23.96 0.08 -7.81
N GLN A 300 24.12 1.10 -6.95
CA GLN A 300 24.73 0.95 -5.63
C GLN A 300 23.84 0.22 -4.61
N ILE A 301 22.54 0.01 -4.90
CA ILE A 301 21.62 -0.63 -3.97
C ILE A 301 21.75 -2.14 -4.06
N SER A 302 22.21 -2.75 -2.96
CA SER A 302 22.37 -4.20 -2.86
C SER A 302 21.06 -4.95 -3.02
N LEU A 303 21.13 -6.18 -3.55
CA LEU A 303 19.97 -7.06 -3.73
C LEU A 303 19.12 -7.21 -2.46
N ARG A 304 19.78 -7.29 -1.29
CA ARG A 304 19.10 -7.38 0.01
C ARG A 304 18.30 -6.11 0.33
N GLN A 305 18.85 -4.94 0.05
CA GLN A 305 18.15 -3.66 0.24
C GLN A 305 16.96 -3.55 -0.72
N GLN A 306 17.10 -4.01 -1.97
CA GLN A 306 16.00 -4.03 -2.94
C GLN A 306 14.80 -4.83 -2.42
N TYR A 307 15.01 -6.07 -1.97
CA TYR A 307 13.91 -6.87 -1.39
C TYR A 307 13.34 -6.25 -0.11
N ALA A 308 14.17 -5.69 0.76
CA ALA A 308 13.70 -5.03 1.97
C ALA A 308 12.78 -3.84 1.65
N MET A 309 13.11 -3.05 0.63
CA MET A 309 12.27 -1.93 0.18
C MET A 309 10.97 -2.41 -0.47
N LEU A 310 11.04 -3.40 -1.37
CA LEU A 310 9.84 -3.96 -1.99
C LEU A 310 8.92 -4.63 -0.96
N GLY A 311 9.51 -5.32 0.02
CA GLY A 311 8.79 -5.94 1.12
C GLY A 311 8.08 -4.94 2.04
N ASN A 312 8.54 -3.68 2.07
CA ASN A 312 7.86 -2.58 2.76
C ASN A 312 6.92 -1.79 1.84
N SER A 313 7.02 -1.94 0.53
CA SER A 313 6.24 -1.19 -0.45
C SER A 313 4.74 -1.54 -0.43
N LEU A 314 3.95 -0.67 -1.06
CA LEU A 314 2.52 -0.89 -1.31
C LEU A 314 2.27 -1.47 -2.69
N SER A 315 1.09 -2.05 -2.88
CA SER A 315 0.62 -2.46 -4.21
C SER A 315 -0.03 -1.28 -4.90
N ILE A 316 0.51 -0.86 -6.05
CA ILE A 316 -0.04 0.25 -6.83
C ILE A 316 -1.45 -0.08 -7.35
N ALA A 317 -1.71 -1.35 -7.67
CA ALA A 317 -3.04 -1.81 -8.11
C ALA A 317 -4.14 -1.61 -7.05
N VAL A 318 -3.78 -1.59 -5.76
CA VAL A 318 -4.72 -1.33 -4.66
C VAL A 318 -4.80 0.16 -4.35
N VAL A 319 -3.65 0.83 -4.24
CA VAL A 319 -3.59 2.22 -3.78
C VAL A 319 -4.09 3.20 -4.84
N ALA A 320 -3.80 2.98 -6.13
CA ALA A 320 -4.22 3.92 -7.18
C ALA A 320 -5.75 4.09 -7.27
N PRO A 321 -6.58 3.02 -7.25
CA PRO A 321 -8.04 3.16 -7.17
C PRO A 321 -8.53 3.88 -5.91
N LEU A 322 -7.92 3.61 -4.75
CA LEU A 322 -8.28 4.29 -3.50
C LEU A 322 -7.97 5.79 -3.56
N LEU A 323 -6.83 6.19 -4.15
CA LEU A 323 -6.51 7.60 -4.36
C LEU A 323 -7.47 8.25 -5.35
N CYS A 324 -7.78 7.57 -6.47
CA CYS A 324 -8.78 8.05 -7.42
C CYS A 324 -10.12 8.34 -6.72
N TYR A 325 -10.57 7.41 -5.88
CA TYR A 325 -11.80 7.55 -5.09
C TYR A 325 -11.74 8.67 -4.05
N LEU A 326 -10.63 8.80 -3.30
CA LEU A 326 -10.43 9.87 -2.31
C LEU A 326 -10.50 11.26 -2.95
N PHE A 327 -9.82 11.44 -4.08
CA PHE A 327 -9.73 12.71 -4.79
C PHE A 327 -10.90 12.98 -5.75
N ALA A 328 -11.85 12.05 -5.88
CA ALA A 328 -13.03 12.27 -6.71
C ALA A 328 -13.85 13.46 -6.18
N GLU A 329 -14.21 14.38 -7.07
CA GLU A 329 -15.16 15.46 -6.80
C GLU A 329 -16.58 14.93 -7.09
N THR A 330 -17.51 15.18 -6.18
CA THR A 330 -18.95 14.85 -6.32
C THR A 330 -19.77 16.09 -6.60
#